data_AF-A0A811U7C9-F1
#
_entry.id   AF-A0A811U7C9-F1
#
_cell.length_a   1.000
_cell.length_b   1.000
_cell.length_c   1.000
_cell.angle_alpha   90.00
_cell.angle_beta   90.00
_cell.angle_gamma   90.00
#
_symmetry.space_group_name_H-M   'P 1'
#
loop_
_entity.id
_entity.type
_entity.pdbx_description
1 polymer ?
#
loop_
_entity_poly.entity_id
_entity_poly.type
_entity_poly.pdbx_seq_one_letter_code
_entity_poly.pdbx_strand_id
1 'polypeptide(L)'
;MIKSLGRKQSDGYDDGGGGGDGALSLDNNEEEDSIKIIRGIRLYDYDSYKPNFDGNFRCLDGSKEVSFKRVNDDFCDCLSDGSDEPSTNACAKGRFYCKYQKRHITGRGVDVYVPSSRINDGICDCCDGSDEWLTITCKNKCT
;
A
#
# COMPACT_ATOMS: atom_id res chain seq x y z
N MET A 1 6.73 -34.02 23.10
CA MET A 1 5.31 -34.33 22.79
C MET A 1 5.08 -34.01 21.33
N ILE A 2 4.93 -35.03 20.50
CA ILE A 2 4.50 -34.91 19.10
C ILE A 2 3.03 -35.33 19.02
N LYS A 3 2.22 -34.55 18.32
CA LYS A 3 1.12 -35.00 17.44
C LYS A 3 0.48 -33.77 16.77
N SER A 4 0.79 -33.65 15.48
CA SER A 4 -0.12 -33.09 14.47
C SER A 4 -1.47 -33.81 14.54
N LEU A 5 -2.55 -33.15 14.12
CA LEU A 5 -3.52 -33.63 13.12
C LEU A 5 -4.70 -32.66 13.03
N GLY A 6 -4.98 -32.20 11.81
CA GLY A 6 -6.14 -31.37 11.50
C GLY A 6 -7.48 -32.10 11.67
N ARG A 7 -8.57 -31.34 11.61
CA ARG A 7 -9.91 -31.86 11.37
C ARG A 7 -10.40 -31.37 10.02
N LYS A 8 -10.81 -32.32 9.19
CA LYS A 8 -11.51 -32.11 7.92
C LYS A 8 -12.91 -32.74 8.06
N GLN A 9 -13.89 -32.07 7.46
CA GLN A 9 -15.19 -32.54 6.95
C GLN A 9 -16.34 -32.91 7.90
N SER A 10 -17.52 -32.34 7.59
CA SER A 10 -18.66 -33.11 7.10
C SER A 10 -19.68 -32.22 6.38
N ASP A 11 -20.12 -32.66 5.19
CA ASP A 11 -21.19 -32.11 4.36
C ASP A 11 -22.59 -32.48 4.90
N GLY A 12 -23.62 -31.64 4.61
CA GLY A 12 -24.96 -32.13 4.23
C GLY A 12 -26.23 -31.75 5.04
N TYR A 13 -27.09 -30.94 4.38
CA TYR A 13 -28.57 -30.98 4.27
C TYR A 13 -29.57 -30.29 5.26
N ASP A 14 -30.33 -29.33 4.67
CA ASP A 14 -31.71 -28.78 4.81
C ASP A 14 -32.57 -28.93 6.10
N ASP A 15 -33.28 -27.85 6.49
CA ASP A 15 -34.72 -27.62 6.18
C ASP A 15 -35.27 -26.26 6.68
N GLY A 16 -36.13 -25.62 5.87
CA GLY A 16 -37.36 -24.91 6.31
C GLY A 16 -37.35 -23.51 6.98
N GLY A 17 -37.54 -22.46 6.17
CA GLY A 17 -38.77 -21.61 6.15
C GLY A 17 -39.08 -20.56 7.26
N GLY A 18 -39.44 -19.34 6.84
CA GLY A 18 -40.36 -18.45 7.58
C GLY A 18 -39.97 -16.96 7.60
N GLY A 19 -40.71 -16.13 6.85
CA GLY A 19 -40.50 -14.69 6.70
C GLY A 19 -40.97 -13.82 7.87
N GLY A 20 -40.48 -12.59 7.86
CA GLY A 20 -40.80 -11.52 8.80
C GLY A 20 -40.09 -10.24 8.40
N ASP A 21 -40.71 -9.50 7.50
CA ASP A 21 -40.41 -8.16 7.01
C ASP A 21 -40.42 -7.13 8.15
N GLY A 22 -39.30 -7.05 8.85
CA GLY A 22 -38.91 -5.91 9.66
C GLY A 22 -37.71 -5.24 9.02
N ALA A 23 -37.93 -4.12 8.33
CA ALA A 23 -36.87 -3.26 7.83
C ALA A 23 -36.13 -2.62 9.01
N LEU A 24 -35.20 -3.36 9.59
CA LEU A 24 -34.08 -2.80 10.35
C LEU A 24 -33.02 -2.46 9.32
N SER A 25 -32.88 -1.17 9.06
CA SER A 25 -31.77 -0.55 8.34
C SER A 25 -30.46 -0.95 9.01
N LEU A 26 -29.88 -2.03 8.53
CA LEU A 26 -28.47 -2.32 8.73
C LEU A 26 -27.73 -1.39 7.77
N ASP A 27 -27.28 -0.25 8.30
CA ASP A 27 -26.18 0.50 7.70
C ASP A 27 -24.93 -0.37 7.79
N ASN A 28 -24.86 -1.38 6.92
CA ASN A 28 -23.66 -2.12 6.64
C ASN A 28 -22.78 -1.21 5.78
N ASN A 29 -22.09 -0.27 6.43
CA ASN A 29 -20.82 0.22 5.91
C ASN A 29 -19.79 -0.91 6.07
N GLU A 30 -20.00 -1.99 5.33
CA GLU A 30 -18.90 -2.84 4.85
C GLU A 30 -18.24 -2.04 3.72
N GLU A 31 -17.53 -0.97 4.09
CA GLU A 31 -16.42 -0.51 3.29
C GLU A 31 -15.41 -1.66 3.39
N GLU A 32 -15.52 -2.60 2.46
CA GLU A 32 -14.53 -3.62 2.17
C GLU A 32 -13.15 -3.02 2.46
N ASP A 33 -12.40 -3.70 3.32
CA ASP A 33 -11.01 -3.42 3.72
C ASP A 33 -10.11 -3.52 2.47
N SER A 34 -10.34 -2.61 1.54
CA SER A 34 -9.66 -2.50 0.29
C SER A 34 -8.24 -2.18 0.67
N ILE A 35 -7.34 -3.09 0.34
CA ILE A 35 -5.91 -2.98 0.59
C ILE A 35 -5.43 -1.63 0.04
N LYS A 36 -5.32 -0.65 0.93
CA LYS A 36 -4.89 0.70 0.58
C LYS A 36 -3.37 0.69 0.48
N ILE A 37 -2.87 0.25 -0.66
CA ILE A 37 -1.44 0.30 -0.99
C ILE A 37 -1.02 1.77 -1.01
N ILE A 38 -0.04 2.11 -0.19
CA ILE A 38 0.54 3.47 -0.16
C ILE A 38 1.18 3.75 -1.52
N ARG A 39 0.92 4.93 -2.07
CA ARG A 39 1.51 5.34 -3.35
C ARG A 39 3.03 5.45 -3.19
N GLY A 40 3.78 5.05 -4.23
CA GLY A 40 5.23 5.23 -4.26
C GLY A 40 6.04 4.20 -3.49
N ILE A 41 5.43 3.14 -2.94
CA ILE A 41 6.15 2.01 -2.32
C ILE A 41 6.35 0.85 -3.29
N ARG A 42 7.34 -0.02 -3.01
CA ARG A 42 7.42 -1.34 -3.66
C ARG A 42 6.33 -2.25 -3.10
N LEU A 43 5.75 -3.09 -3.96
CA LEU A 43 4.80 -4.12 -3.52
C LEU A 43 5.40 -5.03 -2.43
N TYR A 44 6.71 -5.29 -2.48
CA TYR A 44 7.42 -6.09 -1.48
C TYR A 44 7.48 -5.42 -0.10
N ASP A 45 7.45 -4.09 -0.04
CA ASP A 45 7.51 -3.35 1.22
C ASP A 45 6.13 -3.18 1.86
N TYR A 46 5.05 -3.63 1.20
CA TYR A 46 3.67 -3.42 1.63
C TYR A 46 3.43 -3.72 3.11
N ASP A 47 3.92 -4.86 3.61
CA ASP A 47 3.75 -5.23 5.01
C ASP A 47 4.54 -4.35 5.99
N SER A 48 5.61 -3.69 5.53
CA SER A 48 6.39 -2.75 6.35
C SER A 48 5.70 -1.40 6.50
N TYR A 49 4.79 -1.06 5.58
CA TYR A 49 3.98 0.17 5.60
C TYR A 49 2.62 -0.03 6.30
N LYS A 50 2.57 -0.92 7.28
CA LYS A 50 1.44 -1.06 8.21
C LYS A 50 1.87 -0.56 9.58
N PRO A 51 1.01 0.16 10.31
CA PRO A 51 1.31 0.51 11.69
C PRO A 51 1.51 -0.77 12.51
N ASN A 52 2.48 -0.74 13.44
CA ASN A 52 2.60 -1.77 14.45
C ASN A 52 1.46 -1.67 15.48
N PHE A 53 1.47 -2.53 16.50
CA PHE A 53 0.45 -2.55 17.54
C PHE A 53 0.29 -1.21 18.29
N ASP A 54 1.36 -0.42 18.37
CA ASP A 54 1.38 0.89 19.04
C ASP A 54 1.00 2.05 18.09
N GLY A 55 0.66 1.75 16.82
CA GLY A 55 0.30 2.77 15.83
C GLY A 55 1.49 3.47 15.19
N ASN A 56 2.68 2.85 15.24
CA ASN A 56 3.92 3.43 14.73
C ASN A 56 4.40 2.77 13.44
N PHE A 57 5.15 3.54 12.65
CA PHE A 57 5.93 3.12 11.50
C PHE A 57 7.41 3.07 11.88
N ARG A 58 8.09 1.99 11.51
CA ARG A 58 9.55 1.88 11.64
C ARG A 58 10.19 2.15 10.28
N CYS A 59 11.14 3.08 10.22
CA CYS A 59 11.92 3.33 9.01
C CYS A 59 12.49 2.02 8.46
N LEU A 60 12.54 1.85 7.14
CA LEU A 60 12.87 0.55 6.52
C LEU A 60 14.30 0.11 6.80
N ASP A 61 15.22 1.05 7.03
CA ASP A 61 16.58 0.77 7.47
C ASP A 61 16.71 0.46 8.97
N GLY A 62 15.62 0.57 9.73
CA GLY A 62 15.55 0.32 11.16
C GLY A 62 16.14 1.43 12.04
N SER A 63 16.47 2.60 11.48
CA SER A 63 17.13 3.70 12.20
C SER A 63 16.28 4.32 13.30
N LYS A 64 14.96 4.42 13.08
CA LYS A 64 14.02 5.11 13.97
C LYS A 64 12.60 4.54 13.81
N GLU A 65 11.79 4.76 14.84
CA GLU A 65 10.34 4.52 14.82
C GLU A 65 9.61 5.85 15.08
N VAL A 66 8.54 6.08 14.33
CA VAL A 66 7.71 7.30 14.37
C VAL A 66 6.23 6.95 14.34
N SER A 67 5.35 7.86 14.74
CA SER A 67 3.90 7.63 14.59
C SER A 67 3.56 7.42 13.11
N PHE A 68 2.69 6.46 12.79
CA PHE A 68 2.28 6.19 11.40
C PHE A 68 1.62 7.41 10.72
N LYS A 69 1.11 8.37 11.51
CA LYS A 69 0.58 9.65 11.00
C LYS A 69 1.63 10.53 10.32
N ARG A 70 2.92 10.25 10.56
CA ARG A 70 4.05 10.95 9.96
C ARG A 70 4.47 10.34 8.63
N VAL A 71 3.78 9.31 8.16
CA VAL A 71 4.02 8.72 6.84
C VAL A 71 3.27 9.56 5.81
N ASN A 72 3.99 10.14 4.86
CA ASN A 72 3.50 11.11 3.87
C ASN A 72 2.90 12.37 4.49
N ASP A 73 3.54 12.90 5.53
CA ASP A 73 3.11 14.16 6.18
C ASP A 73 3.84 15.40 5.64
N ASP A 74 4.60 15.24 4.55
CA ASP A 74 5.41 16.28 3.90
C ASP A 74 6.58 16.77 4.79
N PHE A 75 7.01 15.96 5.75
CA PHE A 75 8.16 16.20 6.60
C PHE A 75 9.08 14.97 6.68
N CYS A 76 10.39 15.17 6.58
CA CYS A 76 11.34 14.04 6.58
C CYS A 76 11.79 13.66 7.99
N ASP A 77 11.21 12.60 8.55
CA ASP A 77 11.55 11.97 9.81
C ASP A 77 12.58 10.82 9.67
N CYS A 78 12.58 10.04 8.59
CA CYS A 78 13.56 8.97 8.34
C CYS A 78 14.76 9.48 7.52
N LEU A 79 15.62 10.32 8.12
CA LEU A 79 16.71 11.02 7.42
C LEU A 79 17.75 10.13 6.70
N SER A 80 17.84 8.87 7.08
CA SER A 80 18.80 7.91 6.54
C SER A 80 18.34 7.28 5.22
N ASP A 81 17.05 6.95 5.09
CA ASP A 81 16.48 6.24 3.94
C ASP A 81 15.28 6.92 3.26
N GLY A 82 14.65 7.91 3.92
CA GLY A 82 13.48 8.65 3.45
C GLY A 82 12.21 7.82 3.33
N SER A 83 12.13 6.71 4.06
CA SER A 83 11.05 5.72 3.92
C SER A 83 9.70 6.16 4.50
N ASP A 84 9.66 7.20 5.31
CA ASP A 84 8.42 7.80 5.79
C ASP A 84 7.68 8.60 4.72
N GLU A 85 8.38 9.07 3.68
CA GLU A 85 7.82 9.95 2.64
C GLU A 85 7.84 9.28 1.25
N PRO A 86 7.17 8.12 1.04
CA PRO A 86 7.18 7.44 -0.26
C PRO A 86 6.37 8.16 -1.34
N SER A 87 5.47 9.08 -0.98
CA SER A 87 4.62 9.84 -1.91
C SER A 87 4.72 11.35 -1.73
N THR A 88 5.77 11.86 -1.08
CA THR A 88 6.05 13.31 -1.06
C THR A 88 7.51 13.55 -1.41
N ASN A 89 7.83 14.79 -1.74
CA ASN A 89 9.19 15.19 -2.08
C ASN A 89 10.02 15.65 -0.85
N ALA A 90 9.54 15.41 0.37
CA ALA A 90 10.13 15.96 1.60
C ALA A 90 11.51 15.36 1.97
N CYS A 91 11.78 14.11 1.61
CA CYS A 91 13.04 13.44 1.94
C CYS A 91 14.04 13.44 0.79
N ALA A 92 15.24 14.04 0.95
CA ALA A 92 16.27 14.07 -0.10
C ALA A 92 16.78 12.69 -0.56
N LYS A 93 16.67 11.66 0.29
CA LYS A 93 17.03 10.27 -0.03
C LYS A 93 15.82 9.39 -0.38
N GLY A 94 14.62 9.96 -0.35
CA GLY A 94 13.37 9.27 -0.66
C GLY A 94 13.35 8.76 -2.09
N ARG A 95 12.60 7.68 -2.29
CA ARG A 95 12.40 7.04 -3.58
C ARG A 95 10.91 6.85 -3.82
N PHE A 96 10.45 7.27 -4.99
CA PHE A 96 9.09 7.03 -5.45
C PHE A 96 9.08 5.86 -6.43
N TYR A 97 8.46 4.74 -6.07
CA TYR A 97 8.31 3.60 -6.96
C TYR A 97 7.11 3.77 -7.89
N CYS A 98 7.36 3.72 -9.20
CA CYS A 98 6.33 3.90 -10.22
C CYS A 98 5.32 2.74 -10.21
N LYS A 99 4.01 3.04 -10.20
CA LYS A 99 2.92 2.09 -9.86
C LYS A 99 2.70 0.97 -10.88
N TYR A 100 2.81 1.27 -12.18
CA TYR A 100 2.41 0.40 -13.29
C TYR A 100 3.56 0.17 -14.28
N GLN A 101 4.75 -0.13 -13.77
CA GLN A 101 5.77 -0.73 -14.60
C GLN A 101 5.56 -2.23 -14.64
N LYS A 102 5.33 -2.78 -15.84
CA LYS A 102 5.07 -4.21 -16.03
C LYS A 102 6.21 -5.00 -15.38
N ARG A 103 5.96 -5.56 -14.20
CA ARG A 103 6.65 -6.78 -13.79
C ARG A 103 6.16 -7.81 -14.79
N HIS A 104 7.05 -8.27 -15.66
CA HIS A 104 6.82 -9.33 -16.62
C HIS A 104 6.01 -10.42 -15.93
N ILE A 105 5.00 -10.97 -16.60
CA ILE A 105 4.04 -11.94 -16.03
C ILE A 105 4.74 -13.13 -15.32
N THR A 106 5.98 -13.41 -15.69
CA THR A 106 6.88 -14.40 -15.07
C THR A 106 7.54 -13.93 -13.77
N GLY A 107 7.15 -12.78 -13.19
CA GLY A 107 7.82 -12.15 -12.06
C GLY A 107 9.16 -11.46 -12.39
N ARG A 108 9.56 -11.41 -13.67
CA ARG A 108 10.80 -10.74 -14.10
C ARG A 108 10.52 -9.25 -14.27
N GLY A 109 11.39 -8.35 -13.86
CA GLY A 109 11.12 -6.92 -13.96
C GLY A 109 11.88 -6.20 -12.87
N VAL A 110 12.38 -5.01 -13.20
CA VAL A 110 13.14 -4.20 -12.25
C VAL A 110 12.17 -3.22 -11.61
N ASP A 111 12.24 -3.09 -10.28
CA ASP A 111 11.56 -2.01 -9.59
C ASP A 111 12.18 -0.69 -10.07
N VAL A 112 11.39 0.12 -10.77
CA VAL A 112 11.83 1.43 -11.23
C VAL A 112 11.26 2.48 -10.31
N TYR A 113 12.14 3.38 -9.92
CA TYR A 113 11.83 4.49 -9.04
C TYR A 113 12.45 5.76 -9.58
N VAL A 114 11.88 6.89 -9.15
CA VAL A 114 12.44 8.22 -9.36
C VAL A 114 12.85 8.80 -8.00
N PRO A 115 13.80 9.75 -7.96
CA PRO A 115 14.10 10.49 -6.74
C PRO A 115 12.86 11.23 -6.25
N SER A 116 12.70 11.36 -4.93
CA SER A 116 11.58 12.09 -4.30
C SER A 116 11.41 13.51 -4.85
N SER A 117 12.49 14.17 -5.24
CA SER A 117 12.45 15.53 -5.84
C SER A 117 11.64 15.63 -7.13
N ARG A 118 11.31 14.50 -7.76
CA ARG A 118 10.52 14.42 -8.99
C ARG A 118 9.05 14.04 -8.76
N ILE A 119 8.66 13.96 -7.49
CA ILE A 119 7.26 13.75 -7.14
C ILE A 119 6.54 15.08 -7.30
N ASN A 120 5.53 15.12 -8.16
CA ASN A 120 4.68 16.28 -8.42
C ASN A 120 5.51 17.55 -8.75
N ASP A 121 6.53 17.41 -9.59
CA ASP A 121 7.41 18.52 -10.02
C ASP A 121 6.98 19.15 -11.36
N GLY A 122 5.93 18.62 -11.98
CA GLY A 122 5.39 19.05 -13.27
C GLY A 122 6.00 18.34 -14.48
N ILE A 123 6.84 17.33 -14.27
CA ILE A 123 7.50 16.55 -15.32
C ILE A 123 7.08 15.08 -15.20
N CYS A 124 6.74 14.45 -16.33
CA CYS A 124 6.41 13.02 -16.33
C CYS A 124 7.69 12.17 -16.39
N ASP A 125 8.22 11.75 -15.25
CA ASP A 125 9.39 10.88 -15.15
C ASP A 125 9.02 9.39 -15.19
N CYS A 126 7.98 8.98 -14.47
CA CYS A 126 7.49 7.61 -14.59
C CYS A 126 6.78 7.41 -15.94
N CYS A 127 7.05 6.28 -16.63
CA CYS A 127 6.38 5.99 -17.91
C CYS A 127 4.85 5.91 -17.78
N ASP A 128 4.36 5.54 -16.60
CA ASP A 128 2.93 5.44 -16.30
C ASP A 128 2.35 6.75 -15.78
N GLY A 129 3.20 7.76 -15.54
CA GLY A 129 2.80 9.05 -15.00
C GLY A 129 2.40 9.04 -13.53
N SER A 130 2.75 8.00 -12.79
CA SER A 130 2.29 7.82 -11.40
C SER A 130 2.92 8.78 -10.39
N ASP A 131 4.03 9.42 -10.76
CA ASP A 131 4.78 10.45 -10.05
C ASP A 131 4.09 11.82 -10.02
N GLU A 132 3.23 12.10 -11.00
CA GLU A 132 2.51 13.38 -11.15
C GLU A 132 1.01 13.17 -10.94
N TRP A 133 0.55 13.01 -9.69
CA TRP A 133 -0.88 12.77 -9.40
C TRP A 133 -1.60 13.98 -8.82
N LEU A 134 -0.87 15.03 -8.39
CA LEU A 134 -1.44 16.28 -7.88
C LEU A 134 -1.34 17.43 -8.89
N THR A 135 -0.28 17.45 -9.68
CA THR A 135 0.14 18.58 -10.52
C THR A 135 -0.45 18.52 -11.93
N ILE A 136 -0.19 17.44 -12.66
CA ILE A 136 -0.58 17.27 -14.06
C ILE A 136 -1.12 15.85 -14.31
N THR A 137 -1.66 15.61 -15.51
CA THR A 137 -2.03 14.25 -15.94
C THR A 137 -1.07 13.78 -17.02
N CYS A 138 -0.24 12.81 -16.67
CA CYS A 138 0.72 12.19 -17.57
C CYS A 138 0.09 11.04 -18.36
N LYS A 139 0.39 10.97 -19.67
CA LYS A 139 -0.05 9.85 -20.51
C LYS A 139 0.82 8.63 -20.24
N ASN A 140 0.19 7.48 -20.06
CA ASN A 140 0.91 6.21 -19.93
C ASN A 140 1.60 5.86 -21.26
N LYS A 141 2.94 5.74 -21.20
CA LYS A 141 3.85 5.41 -22.30
C LYS A 141 4.65 4.13 -22.02
N CYS A 142 4.23 3.32 -21.05
CA CYS A 142 4.91 2.07 -20.74
C CYS A 142 4.72 1.05 -21.88
N THR A 143 5.81 0.40 -22.29
CA THR A 143 5.83 -0.64 -23.33
C THR A 143 5.86 -2.03 -22.73
#